data_AF-A0A1U7T6A8-F1
#
_entry.id   AF-A0A1U7T6A8-F1
#
_cell.length_a   1.000
_cell.length_b   1.000
_cell.length_c   1.000
_cell.angle_alpha   90.00
_cell.angle_beta   90.00
_cell.angle_gamma   90.00
#
_symmetry.space_group_name_H-M   'P 1'
#
loop_
_entity.id
_entity.type
_entity.pdbx_description
1 polymer ?
#
loop_
_entity_poly.entity_id
_entity_poly.type
_entity_poly.pdbx_seq_one_letter_code
_entity_poly.pdbx_strand_id
1 'polypeptide(L)'
;PGTYTVPSLLGPRVVGKASAPTYSIYGRSAVGSFFEDLSKTPGPCAYHVVSPGVYKPRAPHFTMLARTSLPQDHTLKPGPAAYNVDQHRKPRGWSFGIRHSDYLAPMVTDADD
;
A
#
# COMPACT_ATOMS: atom_id res chain seq x y z
N PRO A 1 -8.72 -77.60 30.25
CA PRO A 1 -7.39 -77.02 30.50
C PRO A 1 -6.87 -76.22 29.28
N GLY A 2 -6.53 -74.93 29.48
CA GLY A 2 -5.60 -74.20 28.60
C GLY A 2 -6.15 -73.18 27.59
N THR A 3 -7.13 -72.34 27.94
CA THR A 3 -7.49 -71.16 27.10
C THR A 3 -6.93 -69.88 27.70
N TYR A 4 -6.01 -69.23 27.00
CA TYR A 4 -5.49 -67.91 27.38
C TYR A 4 -6.23 -66.82 26.60
N THR A 5 -7.02 -66.01 27.30
CA THR A 5 -7.76 -64.88 26.72
C THR A 5 -6.86 -63.64 26.71
N VAL A 6 -6.61 -63.09 25.52
CA VAL A 6 -5.88 -61.82 25.40
C VAL A 6 -6.79 -60.63 25.72
N PRO A 7 -6.29 -59.59 26.41
CA PRO A 7 -7.06 -58.39 26.70
C PRO A 7 -7.28 -57.57 25.42
N SER A 8 -8.45 -56.92 25.31
CA SER A 8 -8.77 -56.01 24.21
C SER A 8 -7.78 -54.85 24.13
N LEU A 9 -7.28 -54.54 22.94
CA LEU A 9 -6.37 -53.42 22.66
C LEU A 9 -7.10 -52.14 22.21
N LEU A 10 -8.42 -52.10 22.38
CA LEU A 10 -9.28 -51.00 21.95
C LEU A 10 -9.47 -50.02 23.13
N GLY A 11 -9.00 -48.79 22.97
CA GLY A 11 -9.09 -47.74 23.99
C GLY A 11 -7.73 -47.21 24.45
N PRO A 12 -7.69 -46.01 25.08
CA PRO A 12 -6.48 -45.19 25.21
C PRO A 12 -5.45 -45.67 26.26
N ARG A 13 -5.59 -46.85 26.87
CA ARG A 13 -4.68 -47.26 27.96
C ARG A 13 -4.63 -48.77 28.20
N VAL A 14 -3.96 -49.50 27.32
CA VAL A 14 -3.50 -50.86 27.64
C VAL A 14 -2.09 -50.80 28.23
N VAL A 15 -1.95 -51.25 29.47
CA VAL A 15 -0.65 -51.29 30.17
C VAL A 15 0.25 -52.32 29.48
N GLY A 16 1.42 -51.89 29.02
CA GLY A 16 2.44 -52.78 28.44
C GLY A 16 2.28 -53.16 26.97
N LYS A 17 1.30 -52.60 26.23
CA LYS A 17 1.15 -52.79 24.77
C LYS A 17 0.65 -51.52 24.09
N ALA A 18 1.09 -51.28 22.85
CA ALA A 18 0.54 -50.21 22.01
C ALA A 18 -0.95 -50.48 21.72
N SER A 19 -1.79 -49.44 21.85
CA SER A 19 -3.23 -49.50 21.60
C SER A 19 -3.61 -48.46 20.54
N ALA A 20 -4.63 -48.77 19.73
CA ALA A 20 -5.10 -47.87 18.69
C ALA A 20 -5.98 -46.76 19.30
N PRO A 21 -5.89 -45.51 18.81
CA PRO A 21 -6.77 -44.45 19.27
C PRO A 21 -8.22 -44.79 18.95
N THR A 22 -9.11 -44.57 19.90
CA THR A 22 -10.55 -44.82 19.75
C THR A 22 -11.28 -43.49 19.82
N TYR A 23 -11.80 -43.04 18.68
CA TYR A 23 -12.58 -41.81 18.58
C TYR A 23 -14.06 -42.15 18.52
N SER A 24 -14.88 -41.43 19.28
CA SER A 24 -16.33 -41.43 19.13
C SER A 24 -16.79 -40.06 18.66
N ILE A 25 -17.78 -40.04 17.77
CA ILE A 25 -18.52 -38.81 17.46
C ILE A 25 -19.66 -38.74 18.47
N TYR A 26 -19.60 -37.78 19.38
CA TYR A 26 -20.69 -37.57 20.33
C TYR A 26 -21.95 -37.15 19.58
N GLY A 27 -23.10 -37.70 19.99
CA GLY A 27 -24.40 -37.35 19.42
C GLY A 27 -24.76 -35.88 19.65
N ARG A 28 -25.72 -35.35 18.90
CA ARG A 28 -26.21 -33.99 19.13
C ARG A 28 -27.13 -34.00 20.37
N SER A 29 -26.78 -33.24 21.41
CA SER A 29 -27.67 -33.00 22.55
C SER A 29 -28.88 -32.19 22.11
N ALA A 30 -30.07 -32.60 22.50
CA ALA A 30 -31.28 -31.80 22.31
C ALA A 30 -31.29 -30.61 23.28
N VAL A 31 -30.89 -30.85 24.53
CA VAL A 31 -30.92 -29.87 25.63
C VAL A 31 -30.03 -28.67 25.30
N GLY A 32 -30.63 -27.48 25.30
CA GLY A 32 -29.98 -26.20 25.00
C GLY A 32 -29.67 -25.96 23.52
N SER A 33 -30.14 -26.84 22.62
CA SER A 33 -29.85 -26.77 21.19
C SER A 33 -30.98 -26.16 20.38
N PHE A 34 -30.70 -25.79 19.13
CA PHE A 34 -31.71 -25.39 18.15
C PHE A 34 -32.73 -26.51 17.83
N PHE A 35 -32.45 -27.76 18.20
CA PHE A 35 -33.40 -28.88 18.03
C PHE A 35 -34.51 -28.88 19.09
N GLU A 36 -34.30 -28.23 20.24
CA GLU A 36 -35.31 -28.10 21.30
C GLU A 36 -36.28 -26.95 21.02
N ASP A 37 -35.77 -25.85 20.46
CA ASP A 37 -36.56 -24.67 20.12
C ASP A 37 -36.53 -24.41 18.61
N LEU A 38 -37.48 -25.04 17.90
CA LEU A 38 -37.61 -24.92 16.45
C LEU A 38 -37.83 -23.46 15.99
N SER A 39 -38.32 -22.57 16.86
CA SER A 39 -38.47 -21.15 16.52
C SER A 39 -37.13 -20.45 16.26
N LYS A 40 -36.05 -20.98 16.82
CA LYS A 40 -34.68 -20.50 16.60
C LYS A 40 -34.04 -21.07 15.34
N THR A 41 -34.70 -22.02 14.67
CA THR A 41 -34.20 -22.56 13.41
C THR A 41 -34.64 -21.69 12.25
N PRO A 42 -33.70 -21.20 11.42
CA PRO A 42 -34.07 -20.45 10.24
C PRO A 42 -34.88 -21.33 9.28
N GLY A 43 -35.99 -20.81 8.78
CA GLY A 43 -36.88 -21.51 7.85
C GLY A 43 -36.23 -21.80 6.49
N PRO A 44 -36.90 -22.57 5.62
CA PRO A 44 -36.43 -22.77 4.25
C PRO A 44 -36.22 -21.41 3.57
N CYS A 45 -35.08 -21.22 2.92
CA CYS A 45 -34.67 -19.95 2.28
C CYS A 45 -34.40 -18.77 3.23
N ALA A 46 -34.24 -18.98 4.55
CA ALA A 46 -33.96 -17.88 5.48
C ALA A 46 -32.51 -17.36 5.43
N TYR A 47 -31.58 -18.09 4.80
CA TYR A 47 -30.22 -17.63 4.61
C TYR A 47 -30.08 -16.82 3.33
N HIS A 48 -29.52 -15.62 3.43
CA HIS A 48 -29.17 -14.82 2.27
C HIS A 48 -27.97 -15.38 1.53
N VAL A 49 -28.01 -15.32 0.20
CA VAL A 49 -26.87 -15.65 -0.65
C VAL A 49 -25.78 -14.59 -0.44
N VAL A 50 -24.67 -15.00 0.16
CA VAL A 50 -23.47 -14.16 0.29
C VAL A 50 -22.65 -14.17 -1.00
N SER A 51 -22.08 -13.01 -1.35
CA SER A 51 -21.23 -12.91 -2.53
C SER A 51 -20.01 -13.84 -2.41
N PRO A 52 -19.64 -14.59 -3.47
CA PRO A 52 -18.53 -15.54 -3.41
C PRO A 52 -17.17 -14.89 -3.16
N GLY A 53 -17.02 -13.59 -3.41
CA GLY A 53 -15.82 -12.83 -3.08
C GLY A 53 -15.53 -12.70 -1.58
N VAL A 54 -16.42 -13.17 -0.70
CA VAL A 54 -16.20 -13.23 0.76
C VAL A 54 -15.31 -14.41 1.16
N TYR A 55 -15.43 -15.54 0.47
CA TYR A 55 -14.72 -16.79 0.82
C TYR A 55 -13.84 -17.34 -0.29
N LYS A 56 -13.92 -16.77 -1.51
CA LYS A 56 -13.04 -17.07 -2.63
C LYS A 56 -12.17 -15.86 -2.97
N PRO A 57 -10.97 -16.10 -3.53
CA PRO A 57 -10.16 -15.02 -4.08
C PRO A 57 -10.99 -14.24 -5.13
N ARG A 58 -11.04 -12.92 -4.95
CA ARG A 58 -11.77 -11.98 -5.81
C ARG A 58 -10.80 -11.30 -6.77
N ALA A 59 -11.25 -11.03 -8.00
CA ALA A 59 -10.51 -10.20 -8.94
C ALA A 59 -10.32 -8.76 -8.40
N PRO A 60 -9.24 -8.06 -8.78
CA PRO A 60 -9.03 -6.68 -8.36
C PRO A 60 -10.14 -5.76 -8.86
N HIS A 61 -10.56 -4.81 -8.02
CA HIS A 61 -11.50 -3.75 -8.37
C HIS A 61 -10.73 -2.43 -8.50
N PHE A 62 -10.99 -1.69 -9.58
CA PHE A 62 -10.36 -0.39 -9.84
C PHE A 62 -11.44 0.68 -9.99
N THR A 63 -11.15 1.88 -9.49
CA THR A 63 -11.94 3.09 -9.75
C THR A 63 -11.05 4.13 -10.42
N MET A 64 -11.59 4.87 -11.38
CA MET A 64 -10.90 6.04 -11.94
C MET A 64 -11.37 7.29 -11.19
N LEU A 65 -10.42 8.04 -10.65
CA LEU A 65 -10.70 9.35 -10.06
C LEU A 65 -11.12 10.33 -11.17
N ALA A 66 -12.01 11.28 -10.86
CA ALA A 66 -12.46 12.27 -11.83
C ALA A 66 -11.29 13.09 -12.41
N ARG A 67 -11.39 13.52 -13.67
CA ARG A 67 -10.37 14.39 -14.27
C ARG A 67 -10.37 15.73 -13.53
N THR A 68 -9.28 16.06 -12.86
CA THR A 68 -9.06 17.39 -12.26
C THR A 68 -8.28 18.25 -13.25
N SER A 69 -8.75 19.46 -13.54
CA SER A 69 -7.95 20.47 -14.22
C SER A 69 -7.01 21.10 -13.19
N LEU A 70 -5.75 20.66 -13.17
CA LEU A 70 -4.73 21.36 -12.38
C LEU A 70 -4.62 22.81 -12.90
N PRO A 71 -4.46 23.81 -12.03
CA PRO A 71 -4.22 25.18 -12.46
C PRO A 71 -2.96 25.18 -13.33
N GLN A 72 -3.14 25.51 -14.61
CA GLN A 72 -2.06 25.61 -15.57
C GLN A 72 -1.23 26.86 -15.26
N ASP A 73 0.07 26.83 -15.56
CA ASP A 73 0.91 28.02 -15.50
C ASP A 73 0.51 28.98 -16.63
N HIS A 74 -0.17 30.08 -16.29
CA HIS A 74 -0.57 31.14 -17.24
C HIS A 74 0.58 32.13 -17.54
N THR A 75 1.80 31.88 -17.06
CA THR A 75 2.93 32.77 -17.30
C THR A 75 3.27 32.81 -18.79
N LEU A 76 3.21 34.00 -19.39
CA LEU A 76 3.65 34.24 -20.76
C LEU A 76 5.17 34.12 -20.84
N LYS A 77 5.66 32.93 -21.19
CA LYS A 77 7.08 32.68 -21.41
C LYS A 77 7.45 33.19 -22.80
N PRO A 78 8.39 34.15 -22.92
CA PRO A 78 8.80 34.66 -24.23
C PRO A 78 9.42 33.51 -25.04
N GLY A 79 9.10 33.45 -26.33
CA GLY A 79 9.75 32.52 -27.24
C GLY A 79 11.23 32.86 -27.43
N PRO A 80 12.05 31.94 -27.99
CA PRO A 80 13.49 32.16 -28.17
C PRO A 80 13.82 33.43 -28.98
N ALA A 81 12.97 33.82 -29.93
CA ALA A 81 13.14 35.03 -30.73
C ALA A 81 12.62 36.32 -30.04
N ALA A 82 11.95 36.22 -28.89
CA ALA A 82 11.47 37.37 -28.12
C ALA A 82 12.53 37.92 -27.14
N TYR A 83 13.67 37.23 -27.00
CA TYR A 83 14.81 37.73 -26.24
C TYR A 83 15.62 38.69 -27.13
N ASN A 84 15.61 39.98 -26.81
CA ASN A 84 16.45 40.96 -27.49
C ASN A 84 17.82 41.04 -26.79
N VAL A 85 18.81 40.35 -27.35
CA VAL A 85 20.20 40.33 -26.87
C VAL A 85 20.96 41.62 -27.19
N ASP A 86 20.54 42.34 -28.24
CA ASP A 86 21.18 43.56 -28.73
C ASP A 86 20.68 44.83 -28.01
N GLN A 87 19.69 44.68 -27.13
CA GLN A 87 19.21 45.77 -26.32
C GLN A 87 20.26 46.13 -25.27
N HIS A 88 21.07 47.14 -25.56
CA HIS A 88 22.00 47.78 -24.62
C HIS A 88 21.24 48.34 -23.41
N ARG A 89 20.97 47.50 -22.41
CA ARG A 89 20.65 47.96 -21.07
C ARG A 89 21.94 48.49 -20.46
N LYS A 90 21.92 49.74 -19.98
CA LYS A 90 22.99 50.24 -19.13
C LYS A 90 23.19 49.21 -18.01
N PRO A 91 24.39 48.63 -17.83
CA PRO A 91 24.63 47.76 -16.69
C PRO A 91 24.46 48.61 -15.43
N ARG A 92 23.31 48.47 -14.77
CA ARG A 92 23.15 48.98 -13.41
C ARG A 92 23.70 47.89 -12.50
N GLY A 93 25.00 47.95 -12.23
CA GLY A 93 25.70 46.97 -11.43
C GLY A 93 27.16 47.36 -11.20
N TRP A 94 27.73 46.85 -10.11
CA TRP A 94 29.11 47.08 -9.70
C TRP A 94 30.10 46.42 -10.67
N SER A 95 31.21 47.10 -10.96
CA SER A 95 32.32 46.55 -11.75
C SER A 95 33.30 45.79 -10.85
N PHE A 96 33.82 44.66 -11.34
CA PHE A 96 34.94 43.93 -10.72
C PHE A 96 36.30 44.42 -11.26
N GLY A 97 36.43 45.71 -11.55
CA GLY A 97 37.69 46.28 -12.02
C GLY A 97 38.71 46.39 -10.89
N ILE A 98 39.99 46.09 -11.17
CA ILE A 98 41.08 46.42 -10.26
C ILE A 98 41.15 47.94 -10.17
N ARG A 99 40.88 48.49 -8.98
CA ARG A 99 41.03 49.93 -8.72
C ARG A 99 42.51 50.22 -8.52
N HIS A 100 43.12 50.94 -9.45
CA HIS A 100 44.42 51.56 -9.23
C HIS A 100 44.27 52.66 -8.17
N SER A 101 45.30 52.89 -7.35
CA SER A 101 45.27 53.95 -6.34
C SER A 101 45.17 55.33 -7.00
N ASP A 102 44.47 56.26 -6.36
CA ASP A 102 44.24 57.64 -6.84
C ASP A 102 45.53 58.48 -6.97
N TYR A 103 46.68 57.92 -6.64
CA TYR A 103 47.99 58.58 -6.66
C TYR A 103 48.87 58.20 -7.85
N LEU A 104 48.37 57.44 -8.82
CA LEU A 104 49.12 57.19 -10.05
C LEU A 104 48.98 58.38 -11.01
N ALA A 105 50.09 59.07 -11.23
CA ALA A 105 50.18 60.11 -12.24
C ALA A 105 50.00 59.49 -13.64
N PRO A 106 49.04 59.95 -14.46
CA PRO A 106 48.94 59.52 -15.83
C PRO A 106 50.20 59.98 -16.59
N MET A 107 50.84 59.05 -17.29
CA MET A 107 51.98 59.36 -18.16
C MET A 107 51.42 59.97 -19.44
N VAL A 108 51.45 61.29 -19.56
CA VAL A 108 51.08 62.00 -20.80
C VAL A 108 52.18 61.73 -21.82
N THR A 109 51.81 61.10 -22.94
CA THR A 109 52.67 60.94 -24.10
C THR A 109 52.13 61.78 -25.25
N ASP A 110 53.00 62.26 -26.13
CA ASP A 110 52.68 63.17 -27.26
C ASP A 110 51.70 62.59 -28.32
N ALA A 111 51.08 61.43 -28.06
CA ALA A 111 50.10 60.78 -28.92
C ALA A 111 48.64 61.07 -28.53
N ASP A 112 48.41 61.88 -27.49
CA ASP A 112 47.07 62.25 -27.00
C ASP A 112 46.61 63.68 -27.43
N ASP A 113 47.30 64.31 -28.40
CA ASP A 113 46.82 65.49 -29.15
C ASP A 113 46.31 65.12 -30.56
#